data_AF-A0A9P0L1Q5-F1
#
_entry.id   AF-A0A9P0L1Q5-F1
#
_cell.length_a   1.000
_cell.length_b   1.000
_cell.length_c   1.000
_cell.angle_alpha   90.00
_cell.angle_beta   90.00
_cell.angle_gamma   90.00
#
_symmetry.space_group_name_H-M   'P 1'
#
loop_
_entity.id
_entity.type
_entity.pdbx_description
1 polymer ?
#
loop_
_entity_poly.entity_id
_entity_poly.type
_entity_poly.pdbx_seq_one_letter_code
_entity_poly.pdbx_strand_id
1 'polypeptide(L)' 'MMFLRGLLIICIYLQVECKNLNVHPRIVNGEVVDPQDYPFFVRVYVKFGGKYFACGGTLVNPLVVITAAHCIK' A
#
# COMPACT_ATOMS: atom_id res chain seq x y z
N MET A 1 27.14 -16.95 36.35
CA MET A 1 27.33 -16.39 35.00
C MET A 1 27.13 -17.45 33.92
N MET A 2 25.88 -17.78 33.55
CA MET A 2 25.61 -18.64 32.37
C MET A 2 24.27 -18.30 31.68
N PHE A 3 23.32 -17.68 32.39
CA PHE A 3 22.01 -17.32 31.83
C PHE A 3 22.00 -16.01 31.02
N LEU A 4 22.87 -15.03 31.34
CA LEU A 4 22.95 -13.76 30.59
C LEU A 4 23.52 -13.92 29.17
N ARG A 5 24.32 -14.97 28.92
CA ARG A 5 24.89 -15.26 27.59
C ARG A 5 23.90 -15.95 26.66
N GLY A 6 22.95 -16.73 27.19
CA GLY A 6 21.91 -17.39 26.40
C GLY A 6 20.85 -16.41 25.88
N LEU A 7 20.52 -15.38 26.66
CA LEU A 7 19.57 -14.32 26.27
C LEU A 7 20.05 -13.51 25.05
N LEU A 8 21.35 -13.22 24.97
CA LEU A 8 21.93 -12.54 23.80
C LEU A 8 21.84 -13.39 22.52
N ILE A 9 21.99 -14.72 22.65
CA ILE A 9 21.90 -15.64 21.52
C ILE A 9 20.46 -15.75 21.02
N ILE A 10 19.47 -15.78 21.92
CA ILE A 10 18.04 -15.76 21.54
C ILE A 10 17.66 -14.48 20.79
N CYS A 11 18.19 -13.32 21.18
CA CYS A 11 18.00 -12.06 20.45
C CYS A 11 18.63 -12.07 19.05
N ILE A 12 19.76 -12.77 18.85
CA ILE A 12 20.39 -12.94 17.53
C ILE A 12 19.54 -13.84 16.63
N TYR A 13 18.98 -14.93 17.16
CA TYR A 13 18.12 -15.85 16.39
C TYR A 13 16.72 -15.26 16.06
N LEU A 14 16.23 -14.29 16.83
CA LEU A 14 14.95 -13.61 16.58
C LEU A 14 15.07 -12.38 15.67
N GLN A 15 16.19 -12.20 14.95
CA GLN A 15 16.22 -11.27 13.81
C GLN A 15 15.23 -11.76 12.76
N VAL A 16 14.00 -11.25 12.86
CA VAL A 16 13.02 -11.24 11.79
C VAL A 16 13.69 -10.57 10.60
N GLU A 17 14.16 -11.36 9.64
CA GLU A 17 14.62 -10.84 8.36
C GLU A 17 13.41 -10.26 7.62
N CYS A 18 13.10 -9.00 7.90
CA CYS A 18 12.32 -8.17 7.02
C CYS A 18 13.17 -8.01 5.76
N LYS A 19 12.96 -8.92 4.80
CA LYS A 19 13.65 -8.90 3.51
C LYS A 19 13.65 -7.48 2.97
N ASN A 20 14.80 -7.04 2.48
CA ASN A 20 14.97 -5.80 1.72
C ASN A 20 14.23 -5.96 0.38
N LEU A 21 12.90 -5.91 0.43
CA LEU A 21 12.08 -5.79 -0.75
C LEU A 21 12.42 -4.41 -1.31
N ASN A 22 12.86 -4.34 -2.57
CA ASN A 22 13.01 -3.09 -3.32
C ASN A 22 11.61 -2.48 -3.57
N VAL A 23 10.91 -2.13 -2.50
CA VAL A 23 9.62 -1.45 -2.53
C VAL A 23 9.94 0.02 -2.71
N HIS A 24 9.93 0.48 -3.95
CA HIS A 24 9.90 1.90 -4.19
C HIS A 24 8.56 2.44 -3.66
N PRO A 25 8.59 3.41 -2.72
CA PRO A 25 7.37 4.04 -2.25
C PRO A 25 6.68 4.71 -3.45
N ARG A 26 5.41 4.37 -3.68
CA ARG A 26 4.63 5.01 -4.75
C ARG A 26 4.24 6.45 -4.41
N ILE A 27 4.18 6.78 -3.13
CA ILE A 27 3.84 8.10 -2.60
C ILE A 27 5.08 8.65 -1.90
N VAL A 28 5.59 9.78 -2.37
CA VAL A 28 6.77 10.45 -1.81
C VAL A 28 6.30 11.75 -1.16
N ASN A 29 6.69 11.99 0.10
CA ASN A 29 6.32 13.18 0.90
C ASN A 29 4.80 13.40 1.09
N GLY A 30 4.01 12.33 1.03
CA GLY A 30 2.60 12.40 1.41
C GLY A 30 2.42 12.34 2.93
N GLU A 31 1.22 12.69 3.38
CA GLU A 31 0.77 12.50 4.76
C GLU A 31 -0.35 11.46 4.83
N VAL A 32 -0.48 10.82 5.99
CA VAL A 32 -1.58 9.90 6.24
C VAL A 32 -2.84 10.71 6.51
N VAL A 33 -3.94 10.37 5.85
CA VAL A 33 -5.24 11.03 5.98
C VAL A 33 -6.32 10.02 6.39
N ASP A 34 -7.40 10.49 7.02
CA ASP A 34 -8.57 9.65 7.25
C ASP A 34 -9.36 9.54 5.94
N PRO A 35 -9.78 8.34 5.50
CA PRO A 35 -10.68 8.19 4.35
C PRO A 35 -11.96 9.04 4.43
N GLN A 36 -12.43 9.36 5.65
CA GLN A 36 -13.59 10.21 5.90
C GLN A 36 -13.36 11.67 5.49
N ASP A 37 -12.11 12.13 5.42
CA ASP A 37 -11.76 13.49 4.96
C ASP A 37 -11.90 13.61 3.43
N TYR A 38 -11.77 12.49 2.72
CA TYR A 38 -11.81 12.42 1.25
C TYR A 38 -12.81 11.34 0.78
N PRO A 39 -14.10 11.43 1.15
CA PRO A 39 -15.09 10.38 0.89
C PRO A 39 -15.40 10.19 -0.60
N PHE A 40 -15.01 11.16 -1.42
CA PHE A 40 -15.13 11.11 -2.87
C PHE A 40 -14.00 10.34 -3.55
N PHE A 41 -12.87 10.09 -2.87
CA PHE A 41 -11.74 9.39 -3.48
C PHE A 41 -12.03 7.88 -3.55
N VAL A 42 -11.92 7.30 -4.73
CA VAL A 42 -12.23 5.88 -4.96
C VAL A 42 -11.09 5.15 -5.66
N ARG A 43 -11.01 3.84 -5.40
CA ARG A 43 -10.11 2.94 -6.11
C ARG A 43 -10.83 2.33 -7.32
N VAL A 44 -10.28 2.56 -8.50
CA VAL A 44 -10.79 2.01 -9.76
C VAL A 44 -10.02 0.74 -10.08
N TYR A 45 -10.70 -0.41 -10.08
CA TYR A 45 -10.13 -1.71 -10.43
C TYR A 45 -10.48 -2.07 -11.88
N VAL A 46 -9.46 -2.31 -12.69
CA VAL A 46 -9.63 -2.59 -14.13
C VAL A 46 -8.89 -3.86 -14.51
N LYS A 47 -9.50 -4.66 -15.38
CA LYS A 47 -8.91 -5.87 -15.94
C LYS A 47 -8.56 -5.65 -17.40
N PHE A 48 -7.28 -5.72 -17.74
CA PHE A 48 -6.79 -5.54 -19.11
C PHE A 48 -5.76 -6.62 -19.45
N GLY A 49 -5.91 -7.28 -20.60
CA GLY A 49 -4.97 -8.33 -21.04
C GLY A 49 -4.77 -9.47 -20.04
N GLY A 50 -5.80 -9.83 -19.27
CA GLY A 50 -5.73 -10.84 -18.21
C GLY A 50 -5.06 -10.37 -16.91
N LYS A 51 -4.57 -9.14 -16.84
CA LYS A 51 -3.96 -8.54 -15.65
C LYS A 51 -4.91 -7.54 -14.99
N TYR A 52 -4.81 -7.43 -13.68
CA TYR A 52 -5.55 -6.44 -12.90
C TYR A 52 -4.66 -5.23 -12.60
N PHE A 53 -5.21 -4.04 -12.82
CA PHE A 53 -4.57 -2.77 -12.51
C PHE A 53 -5.47 -1.95 -11.59
N ALA A 54 -4.87 -1.06 -10.82
CA ALA A 54 -5.56 -0.16 -9.92
C ALA A 54 -5.19 1.29 -10.25
N CYS A 55 -6.21 2.13 -10.34
CA CYS A 55 -6.11 3.57 -10.49
C CYS A 55 -6.90 4.29 -9.38
N GLY A 56 -6.75 5.60 -9.31
CA GLY A 56 -7.64 6.48 -8.55
C GLY A 56 -8.82 7.00 -9.39
N GLY A 57 -9.82 7.53 -8.70
CA GLY A 57 -10.95 8.24 -9.29
C GLY A 57 -11.68 9.09 -8.25
N THR A 58 -12.64 9.89 -8.71
CA THR A 58 -13.43 10.79 -7.88
C THR A 58 -14.93 10.53 -8.10
N LEU A 59 -15.67 10.22 -7.04
CA LEU A 59 -17.13 10.13 -7.05
C LEU A 59 -17.72 11.54 -7.11
N VAL A 60 -18.33 11.90 -8.25
CA VAL A 60 -18.87 13.26 -8.48
C VAL A 60 -20.39 13.32 -8.30
N ASN A 61 -21.06 12.18 -8.30
CA ASN A 61 -22.47 12.02 -7.94
C ASN A 61 -22.72 10.54 -7.55
N PRO A 62 -23.92 10.17 -7.06
CA PRO A 62 -24.18 8.81 -6.55
C PRO A 62 -23.91 7.65 -7.53
N LEU A 63 -23.81 7.91 -8.84
CA LEU A 63 -23.64 6.88 -9.87
C LEU A 63 -22.50 7.17 -10.86
N VAL A 64 -21.71 8.24 -10.65
CA VAL A 64 -20.67 8.66 -11.60
C VAL A 64 -19.33 8.86 -10.90
N VAL A 65 -18.32 8.17 -11.42
CA VAL A 65 -16.91 8.33 -11.06
C VAL A 65 -16.16 8.89 -12.24
N ILE A 66 -15.38 9.95 -12.03
CA ILE A 66 -14.41 10.47 -13.00
C ILE A 66 -13.04 9.84 -12.73
N THR A 67 -12.36 9.38 -13.78
CA THR A 67 -11.02 8.79 -13.71
C THR A 67 -10.21 9.16 -14.97
N ALA A 68 -8.91 8.83 -14.99
CA ALA A 68 -8.07 9.07 -16.16
C ALA A 68 -8.44 8.10 -17.30
N ALA A 69 -8.47 8.61 -18.54
CA ALA A 69 -8.84 7.79 -19.70
C ALA A 69 -7.94 6.55 -19.88
N HIS A 70 -6.65 6.66 -19.58
CA HIS A 70 -5.70 5.54 -19.69
C HIS A 70 -5.92 4.44 -18.65
N CYS A 71 -6.73 4.67 -17.61
CA CYS A 71 -7.09 3.63 -16.66
C CYS A 71 -8.10 2.64 -17.22
N ILE A 72 -8.86 3.02 -18.25
CA ILE A 72 -9.96 2.23 -18.83
C ILE A 72 -9.61 1.74 -20.27
N LYS A 73 -8.46 2.15 -20.82
CA LYS A 73 -8.10 1.96 -22.23
C LYS A 73 -7.22 0.73 -22.47
#